data_AF-Q91VS5-F1
#
_entry.id   AF-Q91VS5-F1
#
_cell.length_a   1.000
_cell.length_b   1.000
_cell.length_c   1.000
_cell.angle_alpha   90.00
_cell.angle_beta   90.00
_cell.angle_gamma   90.00
#
_symmetry.space_group_name_H-M   'P 1'
#
loop_
_entity.id
_entity.type
_entity.pdbx_description
1 polymer ?
#
loop_
_entity_poly.entity_id
_entity_poly.type
_entity_poly.pdbx_seq_one_letter_code
_entity_poly.pdbx_strand_id
1 'polypeptide(L)' 'MPTVREFSEPTPSLTCPLSPAGIRVWNPAFDVTPHELITGGIITELGVFAPEELRGALSASVFSEGQTLDSPWV' A
#
# COMPACT_ATOMS: atom_id res chain seq x y z
N MET A 1 -11.19 10.82 -3.20
CA MET A 1 -11.08 11.25 -4.61
C MET A 1 -9.60 11.15 -5.01
N PRO A 2 -9.23 10.34 -6.01
CA PRO A 2 -7.85 10.35 -6.50
C PRO A 2 -7.56 11.71 -7.16
N THR A 3 -6.41 12.30 -6.83
CA THR A 3 -5.99 13.60 -7.37
C THR A 3 -5.49 13.41 -8.81
N VAL A 4 -6.17 14.01 -9.78
CA VAL A 4 -5.61 14.17 -11.14
C VAL A 4 -4.48 15.17 -11.04
N ARG A 5 -3.27 14.77 -11.45
CA ARG A 5 -2.08 15.63 -11.41
C ARG A 5 -1.53 15.80 -12.83
N GLU A 6 -0.85 16.91 -13.05
CA GLU A 6 -0.02 17.08 -14.23
C GLU A 6 1.21 16.17 -14.09
N PHE A 7 1.59 15.51 -15.18
CA PHE A 7 2.75 14.62 -15.17
C PHE A 7 4.03 15.44 -15.01
N SER A 8 4.54 15.51 -13.78
CA SER A 8 5.72 16.31 -13.39
C SER A 8 6.65 15.54 -12.44
N GLU A 9 6.72 14.22 -12.57
CA GLU A 9 7.76 13.45 -11.86
C GLU A 9 9.04 13.46 -12.70
N PRO A 10 10.16 14.04 -12.22
CA PRO A 10 11.42 13.98 -12.94
C PRO A 10 11.86 12.53 -12.98
N THR A 11 11.84 11.92 -14.17
CA THR A 11 12.44 10.60 -14.40
C THR A 11 13.94 10.83 -14.63
N PRO A 12 14.84 10.53 -13.66
CA PRO A 12 16.26 10.89 -13.79
C PRO A 12 17.01 10.10 -14.87
N SER A 13 16.39 9.05 -15.44
CA SER A 13 17.03 8.10 -16.35
C SER A 13 16.62 8.22 -17.82
N LEU A 14 15.61 9.03 -18.16
CA LEU A 14 15.13 9.20 -19.52
C LEU A 14 15.13 10.69 -19.88
N THR A 15 16.00 11.09 -20.80
CA THR A 15 16.11 12.49 -21.28
C THR A 15 14.93 12.94 -22.15
N CYS A 16 13.96 12.06 -22.42
CA CYS A 16 12.75 12.37 -23.17
C CYS A 16 11.52 11.92 -22.38
N PRO A 17 10.61 12.83 -21.98
CA PRO A 17 9.34 12.44 -21.40
C PRO A 17 8.54 11.62 -22.41
N LEU A 18 8.09 10.43 -22.01
CA LEU A 18 7.26 9.55 -22.84
C LEU A 18 5.82 10.09 -23.04
N SER A 19 5.49 11.20 -22.40
CA SER A 19 4.18 11.84 -22.43
C SER A 19 4.29 13.27 -22.98
N PRO A 20 3.34 13.74 -23.81
CA PRO A 20 3.21 15.15 -24.15
C PRO A 20 3.09 16.03 -22.91
N ALA A 21 3.69 17.22 -22.97
CA ALA A 21 3.55 18.23 -21.92
C ALA A 21 2.08 18.65 -21.74
N GLY A 22 1.66 18.88 -20.50
CA GLY A 22 0.32 19.36 -20.17
C GLY A 22 -0.80 18.31 -20.24
N ILE A 23 -0.50 17.03 -20.46
CA ILE A 23 -1.52 15.98 -20.37
C ILE A 23 -1.87 15.72 -18.91
N ARG A 24 -3.16 15.67 -18.61
CA ARG A 24 -3.65 15.29 -17.28
C ARG A 24 -3.61 13.78 -17.14
N VAL A 25 -2.94 13.29 -16.11
CA VAL A 25 -2.80 11.85 -15.85
C VAL A 25 -3.56 11.50 -14.56
N TRP A 26 -4.31 10.41 -14.63
CA TRP A 26 -4.80 9.74 -13.44
C TRP A 26 -3.76 8.69 -13.03
N ASN A 27 -2.97 9.00 -11.99
CA ASN A 27 -1.93 8.11 -11.47
C ASN A 27 -2.20 7.81 -9.98
N PRO A 28 -3.18 6.95 -9.66
CA PRO A 28 -3.35 6.46 -8.30
C PRO A 28 -2.16 5.55 -7.95
N ALA A 29 -1.55 5.75 -6.78
CA ALA A 29 -0.41 4.93 -6.34
C ALA A 29 -0.80 3.47 -5.99
N PHE A 30 -2.05 3.26 -5.58
CA PHE A 30 -2.57 1.97 -5.13
C PHE A 30 -4.04 1.81 -5.52
N ASP A 31 -4.47 0.56 -5.63
CA ASP A 31 -5.86 0.12 -5.73
C ASP A 31 -6.21 -0.82 -4.56
N VAL A 32 -7.48 -1.26 -4.51
CA VAL A 32 -7.98 -2.17 -3.47
C VAL A 32 -8.41 -3.45 -4.14
N THR A 33 -7.82 -4.58 -3.72
CA THR A 33 -8.21 -5.91 -4.16
C THR A 33 -9.25 -6.50 -3.20
N PRO A 34 -10.49 -6.80 -3.65
CA PRO A 34 -11.47 -7.51 -2.83
C PRO A 34 -10.96 -8.88 -2.38
N HIS A 35 -11.32 -9.27 -1.16
CA HIS A 35 -10.77 -10.49 -0.54
C HIS A 35 -11.19 -11.79 -1.24
N GLU A 36 -12.32 -11.80 -1.95
CA GLU A 36 -12.79 -12.94 -2.76
C GLU A 36 -11.82 -13.33 -3.90
N LEU A 37 -10.94 -12.41 -4.31
CA LEU A 37 -9.93 -12.66 -5.35
C LEU A 37 -8.61 -13.22 -4.78
N ILE A 38 -8.46 -13.28 -3.45
CA ILE A 38 -7.26 -13.76 -2.78
C ILE A 38 -7.39 -15.26 -2.51
N THR A 39 -7.09 -16.10 -3.50
CA THR A 39 -7.28 -17.56 -3.40
C THR A 39 -6.16 -18.28 -2.64
N GLY A 40 -4.96 -17.70 -2.60
CA GLY A 40 -3.78 -18.29 -1.96
C GLY A 40 -3.66 -18.00 -0.45
N GLY A 41 -4.53 -17.14 0.08
CA GLY A 41 -4.41 -16.62 1.45
C GLY A 41 -3.43 -15.45 1.58
N ILE A 42 -3.37 -14.91 2.80
CA ILE A 42 -2.53 -13.78 3.19
C ILE A 42 -1.39 -14.31 4.04
N ILE A 43 -0.15 -14.06 3.60
CA ILE A 43 1.06 -14.54 4.25
C ILE A 43 1.52 -13.50 5.27
N THR A 44 1.68 -13.92 6.52
CA THR A 44 2.26 -13.14 7.61
C THR A 44 3.39 -13.92 8.29
N GLU A 45 4.09 -13.30 9.23
CA GLU A 45 5.11 -13.93 10.07
C GLU A 45 4.56 -15.08 10.94
N LEU A 46 3.23 -15.15 11.10
CA LEU A 46 2.54 -16.16 11.90
C LEU A 46 2.07 -17.37 11.05
N GLY A 47 2.16 -17.27 9.72
CA GLY A 47 1.69 -18.31 8.80
C GLY A 47 0.85 -17.75 7.65
N VAL A 48 0.04 -18.61 7.03
CA VAL A 48 -0.85 -18.25 5.91
C VAL A 48 -2.30 -18.34 6.37
N PHE A 49 -3.07 -17.29 6.14
CA PHE A 49 -4.45 -17.16 6.63
C PHE A 49 -5.45 -16.82 5.53
N ALA A 50 -6.68 -17.32 5.65
CA ALA A 50 -7.78 -16.81 4.83
C ALA A 50 -8.15 -15.37 5.28
N PRO A 51 -8.71 -14.52 4.39
CA PRO A 51 -9.06 -13.15 4.74
C PRO A 51 -9.99 -13.03 5.96
N GLU A 52 -10.92 -13.96 6.14
CA GLU A 52 -11.85 -14.03 7.25
C GLU A 52 -11.18 -14.39 8.60
N GLU A 53 -10.06 -15.09 8.57
CA GLU A 53 -9.32 -15.54 9.76
C GLU A 53 -8.29 -14.51 10.23
N LEU A 54 -7.79 -13.69 9.30
CA LEU A 54 -6.65 -12.80 9.52
C LEU A 54 -6.83 -11.87 10.73
N ARG A 55 -8.03 -11.32 10.91
CA ARG A 55 -8.30 -10.37 12.02
C ARG A 55 -8.09 -11.03 13.38
N GLY A 56 -8.55 -12.28 13.53
CA GLY A 56 -8.37 -13.05 14.77
C GLY A 56 -6.90 -13.32 15.03
N ALA A 57 -6.18 -13.78 14.00
CA ALA A 57 -4.75 -14.10 14.08
C ALA A 57 -3.90 -12.89 14.52
N LEU A 58 -4.10 -11.72 13.90
CA LEU A 58 -3.38 -10.49 14.26
C LEU A 58 -3.76 -9.97 15.64
N SER A 59 -5.04 -10.08 16.02
CA SER A 59 -5.47 -9.65 17.36
C SER A 59 -4.83 -10.49 18.48
N ALA A 60 -4.53 -11.76 18.23
CA ALA A 60 -3.86 -12.60 19.21
C ALA A 60 -2.37 -12.27 19.38
N SER A 61 -1.70 -11.75 18.35
CA SER A 61 -0.26 -11.46 18.37
C SER A 61 0.09 -10.03 18.80
N VAL A 62 -0.77 -9.05 18.53
CA VAL A 62 -0.46 -7.62 18.76
C VAL A 62 -0.44 -7.23 20.25
N PHE A 63 -1.07 -8.00 21.14
CA PHE A 63 -1.14 -7.64 22.57
C PHE A 63 0.06 -8.09 23.41
N SER A 64 1.06 -8.77 22.86
CA SER A 64 2.24 -9.23 23.63
C SER A 64 3.42 -8.26 23.69
N GLU A 65 3.45 -7.19 22.87
CA GLU A 65 4.58 -6.26 22.85
C GLU A 65 4.09 -4.81 23.01
N GLY A 66 4.27 -4.26 24.20
CA GLY A 66 3.98 -2.87 24.52
C GLY A 66 4.85 -1.91 23.70
N GLN A 67 4.25 -1.28 22.69
CA GLN A 67 4.89 -0.20 21.93
C GLN A 67 4.64 1.14 22.62
N THR A 68 5.47 1.47 23.62
CA THR A 68 5.67 2.87 24.01
C THR A 68 6.64 3.47 23.00
N LEU A 69 6.12 4.05 21.93
CA LEU A 69 6.92 4.86 21.01
C LEU A 69 7.17 6.22 21.66
N ASP A 70 8.23 6.31 22.44
CA ASP A 70 8.84 7.59 22.82
C ASP A 70 9.46 8.18 21.54
N SER A 71 8.63 8.78 20.68
CA SER A 71 9.10 9.40 19.45
C SER A 71 9.72 10.77 19.78
N PRO A 72 10.98 11.03 19.43
CA PRO A 72 11.60 12.34 19.59
C PRO A 72 11.18 13.35 18.50
N TRP A 73 10.22 12.99 17.63
CA TRP A 73 9.80 13.79 16.48
C TRP A 73 8.28 14.05 16.43
N VAL A 74 7.70 14.40 17.58
CA VAL A 74 6.40 15.10 17.66
C VAL A 74 6.62 16.49 18.24
#